data_AF-A0A291N7U1-F1
#
_entry.id   AF-A0A291N7U1-F1
#
_cell.length_a   1.000
_cell.length_b   1.000
_cell.length_c   1.000
_cell.angle_alpha   90.00
_cell.angle_beta   90.00
_cell.angle_gamma   90.00
#
_symmetry.space_group_name_H-M   'P 1'
#
loop_
_entity.id
_entity.type
_entity.pdbx_description
1 polymer ?
#
loop_
_entity_poly.entity_id
_entity_poly.type
_entity_poly.pdbx_seq_one_letter_code
_entity_poly.pdbx_strand_id
1 'polypeptide(L)'
;MRTSAFDFSPYRRSTVGFDRLFNLLEAGAREDDGYPPFDILREGEDSYRITLAVAGFRPEDIEVVAQQNLLTVTGKRAEDNGQGEYLHRGIATRTFERRFQLADFVEAGDARFENGLLSITLRRVVPEAMKPRRIEIAGGKAAQDQIEAPRDEVREAA
;
A
#
# COMPACT_ATOMS: atom_id res chain seq x y z
N MET A 1 -32.96 -3.87 22.00
CA MET A 1 -31.96 -3.48 20.98
C MET A 1 -31.39 -2.13 21.39
N ARG A 2 -30.14 -2.09 21.90
CA ARG A 2 -29.43 -0.84 22.23
C ARG A 2 -28.19 -0.78 21.35
N THR A 3 -28.21 0.10 20.37
CA THR A 3 -27.06 0.39 19.51
C THR A 3 -26.21 1.42 20.23
N SER A 4 -25.13 0.99 20.89
CA SER A 4 -24.14 1.92 21.43
C SER A 4 -23.26 2.39 20.28
N ALA A 5 -23.55 3.58 19.73
CA ALA A 5 -22.64 4.26 18.83
C ALA A 5 -21.44 4.75 19.64
N PHE A 6 -20.24 4.26 19.32
CA PHE A 6 -19.00 4.75 19.92
C PHE A 6 -18.67 6.12 19.33
N ASP A 7 -18.65 7.14 20.19
CA ASP A 7 -18.29 8.52 19.82
C ASP A 7 -16.79 8.76 20.02
N PHE A 8 -16.07 8.91 18.90
CA PHE A 8 -14.63 9.17 18.87
C PHE A 8 -14.29 10.67 18.67
N SER A 9 -15.24 11.57 18.90
CA SER A 9 -15.05 13.02 18.82
C SER A 9 -13.80 13.58 19.53
N PRO A 10 -13.32 13.08 20.70
CA PRO A 10 -12.17 13.69 21.37
C PRO A 10 -10.81 13.46 20.66
N TYR A 11 -10.69 12.50 19.74
CA TYR A 11 -9.43 12.23 19.02
C TYR A 11 -9.22 13.09 17.76
N ARG A 12 -10.25 13.83 17.32
CA ARG A 12 -10.22 14.63 16.08
C ARG A 12 -9.51 15.98 16.19
N ARG A 13 -9.07 16.38 17.39
CA ARG A 13 -8.60 17.75 17.64
C ARG A 13 -7.12 18.03 17.33
N SER A 14 -6.33 17.10 16.78
CA SER A 14 -4.90 17.35 16.59
C SER A 14 -4.32 17.15 15.19
N THR A 15 -5.11 16.91 14.13
CA THR A 15 -4.48 16.72 12.81
C THR A 15 -5.32 17.20 11.63
N VAL A 16 -4.97 18.37 11.12
CA VAL A 16 -5.52 18.92 9.87
C VAL A 16 -5.07 18.03 8.71
N GLY A 17 -6.01 17.42 7.99
CA GLY A 17 -5.74 16.57 6.81
C GLY A 17 -6.28 15.13 6.90
N PHE A 18 -6.69 14.67 8.08
CA PHE A 18 -7.27 13.33 8.26
C PHE A 18 -8.74 13.24 7.82
N ASP A 19 -9.45 14.36 7.69
CA ASP A 19 -10.87 14.37 7.29
C ASP A 19 -11.10 13.81 5.88
N ARG A 20 -10.14 13.93 4.94
CA ARG A 20 -10.22 13.26 3.63
C ARG A 20 -9.92 11.77 3.69
N LEU A 21 -9.01 11.35 4.57
CA LEU A 21 -8.72 9.93 4.79
C LEU A 21 -9.93 9.23 5.41
N PHE A 22 -10.59 9.86 6.38
CA PHE A 22 -11.82 9.33 6.98
C PHE A 22 -13.01 9.36 6.03
N ASN A 23 -13.17 10.39 5.19
CA ASN A 23 -14.22 10.40 4.18
C ASN A 23 -14.00 9.34 3.07
N LEU A 24 -12.74 8.98 2.74
CA LEU A 24 -12.43 7.85 1.85
C LEU A 24 -12.67 6.49 2.55
N LEU A 25 -12.36 6.41 3.84
CA LEU A 25 -12.60 5.22 4.67
C LEU A 25 -14.11 4.96 4.89
N GLU A 26 -14.92 6.01 5.03
CA GLU A 26 -16.37 5.93 5.19
C GLU A 26 -17.12 5.77 3.85
N ALA A 27 -16.59 6.32 2.76
CA ALA A 27 -17.12 6.10 1.41
C ALA A 27 -16.84 4.69 0.87
N GLY A 28 -15.75 4.03 1.30
CA GLY A 28 -15.44 2.63 0.99
C GLY A 28 -16.10 1.60 1.91
N ALA A 29 -16.73 2.03 3.00
CA ALA A 29 -17.39 1.16 3.99
C ALA A 29 -18.83 0.78 3.62
N ARG A 30 -19.29 1.10 2.40
CA ARG A 30 -20.61 0.69 1.92
C ARG A 30 -20.46 -0.26 0.74
N GLU A 31 -20.92 -1.49 1.00
CA GLU A 31 -21.18 -2.60 0.05
C GLU A 31 -20.07 -3.64 -0.22
N ASP A 32 -19.27 -4.01 0.78
CA ASP A 32 -18.60 -5.31 0.72
C ASP A 32 -18.59 -6.01 2.08
N ASP A 33 -19.50 -6.96 2.21
CA ASP A 33 -20.06 -7.65 3.38
C ASP A 33 -19.05 -8.47 4.24
N GLY A 34 -17.80 -8.00 4.37
CA GLY A 34 -16.70 -8.66 5.08
C GLY A 34 -16.23 -9.98 4.46
N TYR A 35 -16.73 -10.36 3.28
CA TYR A 35 -16.42 -11.62 2.61
C TYR A 35 -15.61 -11.47 1.31
N PRO A 36 -14.68 -12.38 1.02
CA PRO A 36 -14.17 -13.41 1.93
C PRO A 36 -13.43 -12.78 3.11
N PRO A 37 -13.53 -13.38 4.32
CA PRO A 37 -12.74 -12.91 5.45
C PRO A 37 -11.27 -13.16 5.17
N PHE A 38 -10.41 -12.29 5.68
CA PHE A 38 -8.99 -12.31 5.39
C PHE A 38 -8.15 -11.87 6.57
N ASP A 39 -6.90 -12.32 6.56
CA ASP A 39 -5.85 -11.91 7.49
C ASP A 39 -4.71 -11.25 6.73
N ILE A 40 -4.05 -10.28 7.36
CA ILE A 40 -2.79 -9.70 6.89
C ILE A 40 -1.75 -9.92 7.98
N LEU A 41 -0.75 -10.75 7.69
CA LEU A 41 0.34 -11.07 8.59
C LEU A 41 1.62 -10.37 8.14
N ARG A 42 2.34 -9.75 9.08
CA ARG A 42 3.72 -9.31 8.87
C ARG A 42 4.66 -10.43 9.30
N GLU A 43 5.37 -11.04 8.35
CA GLU A 43 6.30 -12.16 8.61
C GLU A 43 7.74 -11.67 8.85
N GLY A 44 8.05 -10.43 8.50
CA GLY A 44 9.35 -9.81 8.72
C GLY A 44 9.33 -8.30 8.53
N GLU A 45 10.50 -7.68 8.46
CA GLU A 45 10.58 -6.22 8.30
C GLU A 45 9.95 -5.76 6.98
N ASP A 46 10.24 -6.49 5.90
CA ASP A 46 9.83 -6.20 4.52
C ASP A 46 8.98 -7.33 3.90
N SER A 47 8.46 -8.25 4.70
CA SER A 47 7.68 -9.42 4.24
C SER A 47 6.31 -9.46 4.90
N TYR A 48 5.28 -9.63 4.07
CA TYR A 48 3.89 -9.72 4.50
C TYR A 48 3.16 -10.84 3.76
N ARG A 49 2.03 -11.26 4.30
CA ARG A 49 1.17 -12.27 3.69
C ARG A 49 -0.29 -11.90 3.89
N ILE A 50 -1.06 -11.94 2.81
CA ILE A 50 -2.51 -11.86 2.85
C ILE A 50 -3.05 -13.29 2.74
N THR A 51 -3.97 -13.68 3.61
CA THR A 51 -4.67 -14.97 3.52
C THR A 51 -6.17 -14.73 3.46
N LEU A 52 -6.87 -15.29 2.46
CA LEU A 52 -8.31 -15.16 2.29
C LEU A 52 -9.00 -16.53 2.42
N ALA A 53 -10.13 -16.59 3.12
CA ALA A 53 -10.96 -17.79 3.20
C ALA A 53 -11.94 -17.86 2.03
N VAL A 54 -11.55 -18.62 1.01
CA VAL A 54 -12.23 -18.78 -0.29
C VAL A 54 -12.69 -20.23 -0.48
N ALA A 55 -13.15 -20.87 0.59
CA ALA A 55 -13.69 -22.21 0.54
C ALA A 55 -14.88 -22.30 -0.43
N GLY A 56 -14.91 -23.37 -1.23
CA GLY A 56 -15.94 -23.57 -2.25
C GLY A 56 -15.61 -23.01 -3.63
N PHE A 57 -14.44 -22.37 -3.80
CA PHE A 57 -13.88 -22.04 -5.11
C PHE A 57 -12.83 -23.05 -5.52
N ARG A 58 -12.70 -23.29 -6.82
CA ARG A 58 -11.52 -23.98 -7.38
C ARG A 58 -10.44 -22.95 -7.70
N PRO A 59 -9.15 -23.34 -7.75
CA PRO A 59 -8.08 -22.44 -8.15
C PRO A 59 -8.35 -21.73 -9.49
N GLU A 60 -8.94 -22.44 -10.46
CA GLU A 60 -9.29 -21.90 -11.77
C GLU A 60 -10.44 -20.86 -11.75
N ASP A 61 -11.22 -20.81 -10.67
CA ASP A 61 -12.32 -19.86 -10.50
C ASP A 61 -11.86 -18.54 -9.82
N ILE A 62 -10.60 -18.49 -9.39
CA ILE A 62 -10.00 -17.37 -8.66
C ILE A 62 -8.98 -16.67 -9.55
N GLU A 63 -9.13 -15.35 -9.63
CA GLU A 63 -8.24 -14.45 -10.35
C GLU A 63 -7.55 -13.52 -9.36
N VAL A 64 -6.23 -13.40 -9.45
CA VAL A 64 -5.43 -12.49 -8.63
C VAL A 64 -4.67 -11.56 -9.56
N VAL A 65 -4.96 -10.26 -9.47
CA VAL A 65 -4.37 -9.23 -10.34
C VAL A 65 -3.71 -8.17 -9.48
N ALA A 66 -2.40 -7.97 -9.68
CA ALA A 66 -1.66 -6.86 -9.09
C ALA A 66 -1.40 -5.80 -10.16
N GLN A 67 -1.91 -4.59 -9.95
CA GLN A 67 -1.70 -3.45 -10.84
C GLN A 67 -1.32 -2.22 -10.02
N GLN A 68 -0.13 -1.68 -10.27
CA GLN A 68 0.43 -0.56 -9.51
C GLN A 68 0.43 -0.86 -8.00
N ASN A 69 -0.37 -0.13 -7.22
CA ASN A 69 -0.51 -0.29 -5.78
C ASN A 69 -1.84 -0.95 -5.40
N LEU A 70 -2.48 -1.67 -6.33
CA LEU A 70 -3.76 -2.33 -6.10
C LEU A 70 -3.66 -3.82 -6.40
N LEU A 71 -3.92 -4.64 -5.37
CA LEU A 71 -4.09 -6.07 -5.52
C LEU A 71 -5.59 -6.40 -5.49
N THR A 72 -6.09 -6.99 -6.57
CA THR A 72 -7.48 -7.40 -6.71
C THR A 72 -7.57 -8.92 -6.75
N VAL A 73 -8.42 -9.49 -5.91
CA VAL A 73 -8.71 -10.93 -5.85
C VAL A 73 -10.18 -11.11 -6.19
N THR A 74 -10.47 -11.79 -7.28
CA THR A 74 -11.83 -12.02 -7.77
C THR A 74 -12.12 -13.50 -7.78
N GLY A 75 -13.23 -13.93 -7.20
CA GLY A 75 -13.73 -15.30 -7.32
C GLY A 75 -15.03 -15.30 -8.12
N LYS A 76 -15.06 -15.96 -9.28
CA LYS A 76 -16.26 -16.06 -10.11
C LYS A 76 -16.90 -17.43 -9.90
N ARG A 77 -18.21 -17.45 -9.66
CA ARG A 77 -18.95 -18.71 -9.61
C ARG A 77 -19.20 -19.20 -11.04
N ALA A 78 -18.92 -20.47 -11.32
CA ALA A 78 -19.56 -21.14 -12.45
C ALA A 78 -21.08 -21.23 -12.17
N GLU A 79 -21.91 -20.72 -13.09
CA GLU A 79 -23.36 -20.81 -12.95
C GLU A 79 -23.77 -22.27 -12.76
N ASP A 80 -24.35 -22.53 -11.59
CA ASP A 80 -24.89 -23.84 -11.27
C ASP A 80 -26.22 -23.91 -12.01
N ASN A 81 -26.18 -24.58 -13.17
CA ASN A 81 -27.32 -24.80 -14.06
C ASN A 81 -28.31 -25.80 -13.44
N GLY A 82 -28.85 -25.42 -12.28
CA GLY A 82 -30.08 -25.88 -11.66
C GLY A 82 -30.37 -27.37 -11.78
N GLN A 83 -29.61 -28.21 -11.07
CA GLN A 83 -30.03 -29.59 -10.83
C GLN A 83 -30.71 -29.70 -9.47
N GLY A 84 -31.97 -29.26 -9.40
CA GLY A 84 -32.88 -29.57 -8.29
C GLY A 84 -33.46 -28.36 -7.55
N GLU A 85 -34.52 -28.63 -6.80
CA GLU A 85 -35.17 -27.68 -5.89
C GLU A 85 -34.46 -27.71 -4.53
N TYR A 86 -33.83 -26.60 -4.15
CA TYR A 86 -33.23 -26.48 -2.82
C TYR A 86 -34.32 -26.34 -1.76
N LEU A 87 -34.43 -27.30 -0.85
CA LEU A 87 -35.31 -27.17 0.34
C LEU A 87 -34.76 -26.15 1.35
N HIS A 88 -33.43 -26.00 1.43
CA HIS A 88 -32.74 -24.97 2.19
C HIS A 88 -31.33 -24.78 1.62
N ARG A 89 -30.85 -23.53 1.54
CA ARG A 89 -29.53 -23.19 0.99
C ARG A 89 -28.73 -22.29 1.93
N GLY A 90 -28.02 -22.91 2.88
CA GLY A 90 -27.15 -22.22 3.83
C GLY A 90 -25.72 -21.96 3.32
N ILE A 91 -25.32 -22.61 2.23
CA ILE A 91 -23.99 -22.47 1.62
C ILE A 91 -24.21 -21.98 0.18
N ALA A 92 -24.11 -20.67 0.01
CA ALA A 92 -24.11 -20.05 -1.29
C ALA A 92 -22.74 -19.40 -1.50
N THR A 93 -21.87 -20.07 -2.25
CA THR A 93 -20.64 -19.46 -2.74
C THR A 93 -21.03 -18.28 -3.63
N ARG A 94 -20.81 -17.06 -3.14
CA ARG A 94 -21.08 -15.82 -3.86
C ARG A 94 -19.85 -15.42 -4.64
N THR A 95 -20.04 -14.95 -5.87
CA THR A 95 -19.00 -14.21 -6.58
C THR A 95 -18.52 -13.08 -5.68
N PHE A 96 -17.21 -12.88 -5.60
CA PHE A 96 -16.62 -11.84 -4.76
C PHE A 96 -15.53 -11.11 -5.52
N GLU A 97 -15.27 -9.88 -5.08
CA GLU A 97 -14.08 -9.13 -5.46
C GLU A 97 -13.51 -8.49 -4.18
N ARG A 98 -12.21 -8.66 -3.94
CA ARG A 98 -11.51 -8.05 -2.81
C ARG A 98 -10.35 -7.24 -3.32
N ARG A 99 -10.31 -5.97 -2.93
CA ARG A 99 -9.28 -5.02 -3.32
C ARG A 99 -8.44 -4.64 -2.10
N PHE A 100 -7.13 -4.77 -2.22
CA PHE A 100 -6.15 -4.36 -1.22
C PHE A 100 -5.31 -3.23 -1.80
N GLN A 101 -5.35 -2.07 -1.16
CA GLN A 101 -4.40 -1.01 -1.46
C GLN A 101 -3.06 -1.34 -0.80
N LEU A 102 -2.03 -1.49 -1.63
CA LEU A 102 -0.66 -1.75 -1.23
C LEU A 102 0.06 -0.41 -0.98
N ALA A 103 0.99 -0.43 -0.03
CA ALA A 103 1.88 0.71 0.17
C ALA A 103 2.87 0.82 -1.00
N ASP A 104 3.47 2.00 -1.14
CA ASP A 104 4.53 2.20 -2.12
C ASP A 104 5.66 1.19 -1.90
N PHE A 105 6.20 0.70 -3.02
CA PHE A 105 7.27 -0.30 -3.05
C PHE A 105 6.88 -1.67 -2.50
N VAL A 106 5.60 -1.95 -2.24
CA VAL A 106 5.14 -3.30 -1.90
C VAL A 106 4.65 -3.98 -3.17
N GLU A 107 5.27 -5.11 -3.50
CA GLU A 107 4.93 -5.92 -4.67
C GLU A 107 4.33 -7.26 -4.24
N ALA A 108 3.34 -7.73 -5.01
CA ALA A 108 2.77 -9.06 -4.84
C ALA A 108 3.69 -10.12 -5.45
N GLY A 109 3.91 -11.20 -4.70
CA GLY A 109 4.73 -12.35 -5.10
C GLY A 109 3.87 -13.58 -5.39
N ASP A 110 4.29 -14.72 -4.84
CA ASP A 110 3.63 -16.00 -5.05
C ASP A 110 2.25 -16.03 -4.39
N ALA A 111 1.29 -16.65 -5.10
CA ALA A 111 -0.02 -17.03 -4.58
C ALA A 111 -0.12 -18.55 -4.45
N ARG A 112 -0.67 -19.03 -3.34
CA ARG A 112 -0.88 -20.46 -3.05
C ARG A 112 -2.29 -20.69 -2.57
N PHE A 113 -2.94 -21.73 -3.08
CA PHE A 113 -4.27 -22.14 -2.67
C PHE A 113 -4.21 -23.52 -2.04
N GLU A 114 -4.63 -23.65 -0.79
CA GLU A 114 -4.64 -24.91 -0.07
C GLU A 114 -5.82 -24.95 0.91
N ASN A 115 -6.58 -26.06 0.93
CA ASN A 115 -7.67 -26.29 1.88
C ASN A 115 -8.72 -25.15 1.97
N GLY A 116 -8.99 -24.47 0.84
CA GLY A 116 -9.95 -23.36 0.78
C GLY A 116 -9.39 -22.02 1.29
N LEU A 117 -8.09 -21.93 1.50
CA LEU A 117 -7.38 -20.69 1.84
C LEU A 117 -6.49 -20.27 0.68
N LEU A 118 -6.57 -18.99 0.30
CA LEU A 118 -5.67 -18.37 -0.66
C LEU A 118 -4.66 -17.51 0.10
N SER A 119 -3.38 -17.86 0.03
CA SER A 119 -2.28 -17.08 0.60
C SER A 119 -1.50 -16.37 -0.49
N ILE A 120 -1.33 -15.07 -0.36
CA ILE A 120 -0.58 -14.20 -1.29
C ILE A 120 0.57 -13.58 -0.51
N THR A 121 1.80 -13.81 -0.96
CA THR A 121 3.00 -13.21 -0.38
C THR A 121 3.19 -11.81 -0.92
N LEU A 122 3.62 -10.87 -0.07
CA LEU A 122 3.96 -9.52 -0.44
C LEU A 122 5.36 -9.18 0.07
N ARG A 123 6.13 -8.46 -0.74
CA ARG A 123 7.48 -8.03 -0.39
C ARG A 123 7.67 -6.55 -0.65
N ARG A 124 8.34 -5.86 0.28
CA ARG A 124 8.73 -4.48 0.09
C ARG A 124 10.08 -4.42 -0.62
N VAL A 125 10.11 -3.84 -1.81
CA VAL A 125 11.29 -3.68 -2.66
C VAL A 125 11.60 -2.20 -2.81
N VAL A 126 12.41 -1.65 -1.90
CA VAL A 126 12.85 -0.25 -2.00
C VAL A 126 13.95 -0.13 -3.06
N PRO A 127 13.74 0.62 -4.16
CA PRO A 127 14.76 0.77 -5.19
C PRO A 127 16.05 1.37 -4.64
N GLU A 128 17.20 0.80 -4.99
CA GLU A 128 18.51 1.30 -4.53
C GLU A 128 18.77 2.75 -4.94
N ALA A 129 18.15 3.22 -6.03
CA ALA A 129 18.24 4.60 -6.52
C ALA A 129 17.64 5.65 -5.56
N MET A 130 16.81 5.23 -4.60
CA MET A 130 16.29 6.10 -3.53
C MET A 130 17.10 5.99 -2.23
N LYS A 131 18.18 5.19 -2.20
CA LYS A 131 19.14 5.27 -1.10
C LYS A 131 19.74 6.69 -1.10
N PRO A 132 19.78 7.37 0.05
CA PRO A 132 20.26 8.74 0.11
C PRO A 132 21.70 8.82 -0.40
N ARG A 133 21.90 9.50 -1.53
CA ARG A 133 23.23 9.80 -2.06
C ARG A 133 23.78 11.07 -1.40
N ARG A 134 25.02 11.01 -0.93
CA ARG A 134 25.73 12.18 -0.43
C ARG A 134 26.08 13.08 -1.63
N ILE A 135 25.64 14.34 -1.60
CA ILE A 135 26.04 15.35 -2.58
C ILE A 135 27.26 16.06 -1.99
N GLU A 136 28.37 16.05 -2.70
CA GLU A 136 29.54 16.85 -2.35
C GLU A 136 29.31 18.30 -2.75
N ILE A 137 29.57 19.23 -1.82
CA ILE A 137 29.49 20.67 -2.09
C ILE A 137 30.86 21.08 -2.63
N ALA A 138 30.93 21.50 -3.89
CA ALA A 138 32.14 22.07 -4.47
C ALA A 138 32.48 23.40 -3.77
N GLY A 139 33.59 23.42 -3.04
CA GLY A 139 34.12 24.62 -2.40
C GLY A 139 34.71 25.56 -3.45
N GLY A 140 34.03 26.68 -3.70
CA GLY A 140 34.56 27.76 -4.52
C GLY A 140 35.81 28.35 -3.88
N LYS A 141 37.00 27.94 -4.33
CA LYS A 141 38.23 28.69 -4.12
C LYS A 141 38.21 29.85 -5.12
N ALA A 142 37.48 30.90 -4.77
CA ALA A 142 37.58 32.18 -5.46
C ALA A 142 39.02 32.69 -5.32
N ALA A 143 39.56 33.09 -6.46
CA ALA A 143 40.91 33.58 -6.69
C ALA A 143 41.43 34.50 -5.58
N GLN A 144 42.46 34.05 -4.87
CA GLN A 144 43.48 34.94 -4.35
C GLN A 144 44.47 35.17 -5.49
N ASP A 145 44.08 36.02 -6.45
CA ASP A 145 45.03 36.55 -7.42
C ASP A 145 45.47 37.94 -6.96
N GLN A 146 46.78 38.11 -7.03
CA GLN A 146 47.56 39.14 -6.36
C GLN A 146 47.24 40.51 -6.97
N ILE A 147 46.93 41.50 -6.12
CA ILE A 147 47.18 42.90 -6.44
C ILE A 147 48.32 43.33 -5.52
N GLU A 148 49.53 42.89 -5.86
CA GLU A 148 50.76 43.53 -5.39
C GLU A 148 50.83 44.93 -6.00
N ALA A 149 50.90 45.92 -5.12
CA ALA A 149 51.02 47.32 -5.45
C ALA A 149 52.38 47.63 -6.09
N PRO A 150 52.46 48.48 -7.13
CA PRO A 150 53.70 49.16 -7.45
C PRO A 150 53.97 50.23 -6.38
N ARG A 151 55.09 50.08 -5.67
CA ARG A 151 55.74 51.15 -4.90
C ARG A 151 56.28 52.19 -5.88
N ASP A 152 55.69 53.38 -5.90
CA ASP A 152 56.37 54.57 -6.42
C ASP A 152 57.00 55.34 -5.26
N GLU A 153 58.28 55.06 -5.01
CA GLU A 153 59.20 55.99 -4.37
C GLU A 153 59.75 56.93 -5.44
N VAL A 154 59.35 58.20 -5.45
CA VAL A 154 60.18 59.26 -6.05
C VAL A 154 60.08 60.56 -5.24
N ARG A 155 61.09 60.74 -4.38
CA ARG A 155 61.86 61.97 -4.04
C ARG A 155 61.13 63.34 -3.90
N GLU A 156 61.09 63.80 -2.65
CA GLU A 156 61.72 65.04 -2.14
C GLU A 156 62.29 66.05 -3.15
N ALA A 157 61.75 67.28 -3.18
CA ALA A 157 62.51 68.55 -3.11
C ALA A 157 61.59 69.80 -3.15
N ALA A 158 61.95 70.77 -2.28
CA ALA A 158 61.56 72.20 -2.17
C ALA A 158 60.27 72.56 -1.41
#